data_AF-A0A537PBT4-F1
#
_entry.id   AF-A0A537PBT4-F1
#
_cell.length_a   1.000
_cell.length_b   1.000
_cell.length_c   1.000
_cell.angle_alpha   90.00
_cell.angle_beta   90.00
_cell.angle_gamma   90.00
#
_symmetry.space_group_name_H-M   'P 1'
#
loop_
_entity.id
_entity.type
_entity.pdbx_description
1 polymer ?
#
loop_
_entity_poly.entity_id
_entity_poly.type
_entity_poly.pdbx_seq_one_letter_code
_entity_poly.pdbx_strand_id
1 'polypeptide(L)' 'MKDLGAMMKQVQQMQSRMQDMQAKLGQMTVTGQSGGGLVKVTLNGKGMLTQT' A
#
# COMPACT_ATOMS: atom_id res chain seq x y z
N MET A 1 22.18 0.00 -27.95
CA MET A 1 20.73 -0.01 -28.29
C MET A 1 19.98 -1.23 -27.74
N LYS A 2 20.61 -2.42 -27.59
CA LYS A 2 19.99 -3.61 -26.98
C LYS A 2 19.68 -3.43 -25.47
N ASP A 3 20.54 -2.69 -24.77
CA ASP A 3 20.44 -2.45 -23.32
C ASP A 3 19.33 -1.48 -22.93
N LEU A 4 19.03 -0.49 -23.78
CA LEU A 4 17.98 0.49 -23.52
C LEU A 4 16.58 -0.15 -23.56
N GLY A 5 16.37 -1.11 -24.46
CA GLY A 5 15.12 -1.88 -24.54
C GLY A 5 14.91 -2.81 -23.35
N ALA A 6 15.99 -3.40 -22.82
CA ALA A 6 15.94 -4.19 -21.58
C ALA A 6 15.65 -3.29 -20.36
N MET A 7 16.31 -2.13 -20.28
CA MET A 7 16.09 -1.14 -19.22
C MET A 7 14.65 -0.64 -19.18
N MET A 8 14.06 -0.28 -20.34
CA MET A 8 12.67 0.19 -20.41
C MET A 8 11.67 -0.88 -19.93
N LYS A 9 11.89 -2.16 -20.28
CA LYS A 9 11.05 -3.26 -19.77
C LYS A 9 11.15 -3.41 -18.26
N GLN A 10 12.36 -3.31 -17.71
CA GLN A 10 12.57 -3.38 -16.26
C GLN A 10 11.91 -2.20 -15.54
N VAL A 11 12.00 -0.98 -16.10
CA VAL A 11 11.32 0.21 -15.56
C VAL A 11 9.81 0.05 -15.60
N GLN A 12 9.24 -0.45 -16.71
CA GLN A 12 7.80 -0.71 -16.81
C GLN A 12 7.33 -1.74 -15.77
N GLN A 13 8.08 -2.83 -15.58
CA GLN A 13 7.77 -3.83 -14.54
C GLN A 13 7.86 -3.24 -13.14
N MET A 14 8.86 -2.39 -12.87
CA MET A 14 8.98 -1.70 -11.60
C MET A 14 7.79 -0.75 -11.36
N GLN A 15 7.39 0.02 -12.36
CA GLN A 15 6.24 0.93 -12.26
C GLN A 15 4.94 0.18 -11.94
N SER A 16 4.68 -0.93 -12.64
CA SER A 16 3.51 -1.78 -12.37
C SER A 16 3.57 -2.38 -10.97
N ARG A 17 4.71 -2.92 -10.53
CA ARG A 17 4.88 -3.45 -9.17
C ARG A 17 4.67 -2.39 -8.09
N MET A 18 5.14 -1.17 -8.32
CA MET A 18 4.95 -0.05 -7.41
C MET A 18 3.47 0.33 -7.30
N GLN A 19 2.76 0.39 -8.42
CA GLN A 19 1.30 0.66 -8.43
C GLN A 19 0.54 -0.43 -7.66
N ASP A 20 0.85 -1.70 -7.90
CA ASP A 20 0.23 -2.83 -7.21
C ASP A 20 0.54 -2.81 -5.70
N MET A 21 1.78 -2.49 -5.33
CA MET A 21 2.16 -2.34 -3.92
C MET A 21 1.36 -1.21 -3.25
N GLN A 22 1.25 -0.06 -3.92
CA GLN A 22 0.47 1.07 -3.42
C GLN A 22 -1.03 0.76 -3.29
N ALA A 23 -1.57 -0.07 -4.19
CA ALA A 23 -2.94 -0.56 -4.09
C ALA A 23 -3.11 -1.50 -2.88
N LYS A 24 -2.19 -2.48 -2.72
CA LYS A 24 -2.20 -3.43 -1.60
C LYS A 24 -2.08 -2.73 -0.25
N LEU A 25 -1.20 -1.75 -0.11
CA LEU A 25 -1.07 -0.95 1.11
C LEU A 25 -2.38 -0.22 1.46
N GLY A 26 -3.14 0.24 0.46
CA GLY A 26 -4.44 0.86 0.69
C GLY A 26 -5.53 -0.12 1.16
N GLN A 27 -5.40 -1.40 0.82
CA GLN A 27 -6.36 -2.45 1.19
C GLN A 27 -6.03 -3.13 2.53
N MET A 28 -4.76 -3.13 2.94
CA MET A 28 -4.37 -3.62 4.25
C MET A 28 -4.98 -2.74 5.33
N THR A 29 -5.54 -3.34 6.38
CA THR A 29 -6.15 -2.63 7.51
C THR A 29 -5.58 -3.11 8.84
N VAL A 30 -5.42 -2.19 9.78
CA VAL A 30 -5.01 -2.46 11.16
C VAL A 30 -6.00 -1.79 12.10
N THR A 31 -6.51 -2.55 13.08
CA THR A 31 -7.43 -2.03 14.10
C THR A 31 -6.69 -1.84 15.42
N GLY A 32 -6.67 -0.60 15.91
CA GLY A 32 -6.20 -0.24 17.24
C GLY A 32 -7.36 -0.07 18.21
N GLN A 33 -7.13 -0.34 19.50
CA GLN A 33 -8.12 -0.17 20.55
C GLN A 33 -7.50 0.50 21.78
N SER A 34 -8.29 1.29 22.50
CA SER A 34 -7.90 1.89 23.78
C SER A 34 -9.07 1.94 24.77
N GLY A 35 -8.79 2.30 26.03
CA GLY A 35 -9.82 2.41 27.08
C GLY A 35 -10.54 1.08 27.38
N GLY A 36 -9.85 -0.05 27.29
CA GLY A 36 -10.47 -1.37 27.46
C GLY A 36 -11.39 -1.79 26.29
N GLY A 37 -11.26 -1.15 25.13
CA GLY A 37 -12.09 -1.42 23.94
C GLY A 37 -13.20 -0.40 23.72
N LEU A 38 -13.30 0.63 24.56
CA LEU A 38 -14.25 1.74 24.40
C LEU A 38 -13.98 2.58 23.15
N VAL A 39 -12.72 2.69 22.75
CA VAL A 39 -12.32 3.35 21.51
C VAL A 39 -11.71 2.30 20.60
N LYS A 40 -12.22 2.22 19.38
CA LYS A 40 -11.70 1.38 18.31
C LYS A 40 -11.46 2.26 17.09
N VAL A 41 -10.35 2.06 16.40
CA VAL A 41 -10.08 2.76 15.13
C VAL A 41 -9.45 1.78 14.17
N THR A 42 -9.84 1.85 12.90
CA THR A 42 -9.22 1.06 11.83
C THR A 42 -8.56 1.99 10.84
N LEU A 43 -7.26 1.81 10.66
CA LEU A 43 -6.47 2.52 9.67
C LEU A 43 -6.08 1.58 8.54
N ASN A 44 -5.89 2.10 7.34
CA ASN A 44 -5.27 1.33 6.27
C ASN A 44 -3.74 1.36 6.34
N GLY A 45 -3.06 0.57 5.50
CA GLY A 45 -1.60 0.52 5.40
C GLY A 45 -0.95 1.81 4.86
N LYS A 46 -1.75 2.81 4.50
CA LYS A 46 -1.31 4.19 4.21
C LYS A 46 -1.49 5.14 5.41
N GLY A 47 -1.98 4.64 6.54
CA GLY A 47 -2.25 5.43 7.74
C GLY A 47 -3.51 6.27 7.65
N MET A 48 -4.39 6.04 6.67
CA MET A 48 -5.69 6.73 6.59
C MET A 48 -6.70 6.04 7.50
N LEU A 49 -7.46 6.83 8.25
CA LEU A 49 -8.60 6.34 9.03
C LEU A 49 -9.71 5.87 8.08
N THR A 50 -10.18 4.65 8.29
CA THR A 50 -11.23 4.01 7.49
C THR A 50 -12.49 3.73 8.30
N GLN A 51 -12.36 3.55 9.61
CA GLN A 51 -13.48 3.31 10.53
C GLN A 51 -13.14 3.76 11.95
N THR A 52 -14.15 4.27 12.67
CA THR A 52 -14.15 4.56 14.11
C THR A 52 -15.17 3.69 14.82
#